data_AF-A0A7Y0EKT8-F1
#
_entry.id   AF-A0A7Y0EKT8-F1
#
_cell.length_a   1.000
_cell.length_b   1.000
_cell.length_c   1.000
_cell.angle_alpha   90.00
_cell.angle_beta   90.00
_cell.angle_gamma   90.00
#
_symmetry.space_group_name_H-M   'P 1'
#
loop_
_entity.id
_entity.type
_entity.pdbx_description
1 polymer ?
#
loop_
_entity_poly.entity_id
_entity_poly.type
_entity_poly.pdbx_seq_one_letter_code
_entity_poly.pdbx_strand_id
1 'polypeptide(L)' 'MFSLIGIGERVGSRIENIYKVWDEQSWRKPEIIENFQPDRITMVLRTVLLLPEKSLAFLKSIIWK' A
#
# COMPACT_ATOMS: atom_id res chain seq x y z
N MET A 1 -24.66 -10.71 -5.02
CA MET A 1 -25.30 -9.38 -4.91
C MET A 1 -24.51 -8.30 -5.68
N PHE A 2 -23.28 -7.95 -5.29
CA PHE A 2 -22.50 -6.92 -6.02
C PHE A 2 -22.18 -7.29 -7.48
N SER A 3 -21.89 -8.55 -7.76
CA SER A 3 -21.67 -9.05 -9.12
C SER A 3 -22.87 -8.78 -10.06
N LEU A 4 -24.09 -8.74 -9.54
CA LEU A 4 -25.31 -8.47 -10.33
C LEU A 4 -25.43 -7.00 -10.77
N ILE A 5 -24.73 -6.08 -10.10
CA ILE A 5 -24.65 -4.67 -10.49
C ILE A 5 -23.29 -4.35 -11.15
N GLY A 6 -22.57 -5.38 -11.62
CA GLY A 6 -21.25 -5.25 -12.24
C GLY A 6 -20.12 -4.82 -11.29
N ILE A 7 -20.39 -4.76 -9.99
CA ILE A 7 -19.39 -4.41 -8.97
C ILE A 7 -18.85 -5.71 -8.38
N GLY A 8 -17.61 -6.07 -8.66
CA GLY A 8 -16.97 -7.21 -7.99
C GLY A 8 -16.89 -8.50 -8.78
N GLU A 9 -16.73 -8.45 -10.10
CA GLU A 9 -16.26 -9.62 -10.89
C GLU A 9 -14.83 -10.05 -10.54
N ARG A 10 -14.09 -9.29 -9.72
CA ARG A 10 -12.69 -9.54 -9.36
C ARG A 10 -12.42 -9.31 -7.86
N VAL A 11 -13.13 -10.05 -7.00
CA VAL A 11 -13.07 -9.86 -5.54
C VAL A 11 -11.67 -10.16 -4.93
N GLY A 12 -10.76 -10.83 -5.66
CA GLY A 12 -9.36 -11.03 -5.24
C GLY A 12 -8.37 -9.97 -5.73
N SER A 13 -8.52 -9.48 -6.97
CA SER A 13 -7.49 -8.65 -7.62
C SER A 13 -7.38 -7.23 -7.05
N ARG A 14 -8.36 -6.77 -6.28
CA ARG A 14 -8.42 -5.38 -5.82
C ARG A 14 -7.47 -5.11 -4.66
N ILE A 15 -7.29 -6.07 -3.76
CA ILE A 15 -6.31 -5.95 -2.66
C ILE A 15 -4.90 -5.99 -3.25
N GLU A 16 -4.62 -6.93 -4.16
CA GLU A 16 -3.36 -7.00 -4.89
C GLU A 16 -3.04 -5.70 -5.64
N ASN A 17 -4.04 -5.07 -6.28
CA ASN A 17 -3.87 -3.77 -6.92
C ASN A 17 -3.49 -2.66 -5.92
N ILE A 18 -4.04 -2.66 -4.70
CA ILE A 18 -3.65 -1.69 -3.67
C ILE A 18 -2.17 -1.88 -3.31
N TYR A 19 -1.73 -3.12 -3.07
CA TYR A 19 -0.31 -3.39 -2.80
C TYR A 19 0.58 -2.98 -3.97
N LYS A 20 0.16 -3.26 -5.21
CA LYS A 20 0.89 -2.89 -6.42
C LYS A 20 1.10 -1.38 -6.53
N VAL A 21 0.04 -0.59 -6.38
CA VAL A 21 0.15 0.88 -6.46
C VAL A 21 1.07 1.44 -5.37
N TRP A 22 1.01 0.89 -4.15
CA TRP A 22 1.87 1.35 -3.05
C TRP A 22 3.36 1.02 -3.30
N ASP A 23 3.64 -0.14 -3.88
CA ASP A 23 4.98 -0.56 -4.27
C ASP A 23 5.53 0.31 -5.41
N GLU A 24 4.73 0.56 -6.46
CA GLU A 24 5.09 1.45 -7.58
C GLU A 24 5.44 2.88 -7.12
N GLN A 25 4.74 3.39 -6.11
CA GLN A 25 4.99 4.71 -5.52
C GLN A 25 6.09 4.70 -4.46
N SER A 26 6.72 3.55 -4.18
CA SER A 26 7.70 3.37 -3.11
C SER A 26 7.19 3.86 -1.74
N TRP A 27 5.89 3.73 -1.51
CA TRP A 27 5.24 4.06 -0.25
C TRP A 27 5.28 2.88 0.71
N ARG A 28 5.13 3.18 2.00
CA ARG A 28 5.04 2.14 3.03
C ARG A 28 3.88 1.20 2.73
N LYS A 29 4.17 -0.10 2.63
CA LYS A 29 3.18 -1.15 2.36
C LYS A 29 1.96 -1.04 3.30
N PRO A 30 0.74 -1.24 2.80
CA PRO A 30 -0.46 -1.32 3.61
C PRO A 30 -0.34 -2.30 4.79
N GLU A 31 -0.96 -1.97 5.92
CA GLU A 31 -1.03 -2.83 7.11
C GLU A 31 -2.46 -3.31 7.31
N ILE A 32 -2.63 -4.59 7.66
CA ILE A 32 -3.93 -5.18 8.04
C ILE A 32 -3.89 -5.46 9.54
N ILE A 33 -4.83 -4.89 10.27
CA ILE A 33 -4.94 -5.01 11.73
C ILE A 33 -6.27 -5.68 12.05
N GLU A 34 -6.21 -6.80 12.75
CA GLU A 34 -7.38 -7.51 13.27
C GLU A 34 -7.57 -7.18 14.75
N ASN A 35 -8.75 -6.67 15.08
CA ASN A 35 -9.20 -6.41 16.44
C ASN A 35 -10.37 -7.35 16.74
N PHE A 36 -10.39 -7.96 17.92
CA PHE A 36 -11.39 -8.96 18.29
C PHE A 36 -12.41 -8.46 19.33
N GLN A 37 -12.29 -7.21 19.78
CA GLN A 37 -13.18 -6.60 20.78
C GLN A 37 -13.38 -5.10 20.50
N PRO A 38 -14.33 -4.70 19.64
CA PRO A 38 -15.19 -5.54 18.80
C PRO A 38 -14.44 -6.17 17.62
N ASP A 39 -15.00 -7.23 17.04
CA ASP A 39 -14.49 -7.84 15.80
C ASP A 39 -14.42 -6.81 14.67
N ARG A 40 -13.21 -6.47 14.24
CA ARG A 40 -12.94 -5.46 13.23
C ARG A 40 -11.62 -5.73 12.52
N ILE A 41 -11.66 -5.71 11.19
CA ILE A 41 -10.47 -5.68 10.34
C ILE A 41 -10.26 -4.25 9.85
N THR A 42 -9.06 -3.71 10.06
CA THR A 42 -8.67 -2.35 9.64
C THR A 42 -7.52 -2.42 8.66
N MET A 43 -7.68 -1.83 7.48
CA MET A 43 -6.59 -1.69 6.50
C MET A 43 -6.04 -0.26 6.56
N VAL A 44 -4.78 -0.12 6.94
CA VAL A 44 -4.11 1.18 7.08
C VAL A 44 -3.27 1.44 5.83
N LEU A 45 -3.61 2.51 5.13
CA LEU A 45 -2.94 2.96 3.90
C LEU A 45 -2.14 4.22 4.21
N ARG A 46 -0.81 4.13 4.16
CA ARG A 46 0.07 5.28 4.42
C ARG A 46 0.76 5.70 3.13
N THR A 47 0.66 6.96 2.75
CA THR A 47 1.30 7.55 1.56
C THR A 47 2.66 8.17 1.88
N VAL A 48 3.37 7.59 2.86
CA VAL A 48 4.71 8.04 3.25
C VAL A 48 5.74 7.27 2.44
N LEU A 49 6.63 8.00 1.79
CA LEU A 49 7.80 7.46 1.09
C LEU A 49 8.68 6.67 2.06
N LEU A 50 9.09 5.47 1.64
CA LEU A 50 9.99 4.62 2.42
C LEU A 50 11.41 5.19 2.49
N LEU A 51 11.80 6.01 1.51
CA LEU A 51 13.08 6.67 1.44
C LEU A 51 12.92 8.16 1.75
N PRO A 52 13.45 8.66 2.88
CA PRO A 52 13.52 10.08 3.15
C PRO A 52 14.33 10.81 2.07
N GLU A 53 13.92 12.01 1.66
CA GLU A 53 14.64 12.79 0.63
C GLU A 53 16.13 13.00 0.96
N LYS A 54 16.46 13.13 2.25
CA LYS A 54 17.83 13.24 2.74
C LYS A 54 18.68 12.01 2.41
N SER A 55 18.12 10.81 2.57
CA SER A 55 18.79 9.55 2.23
C SER A 55 18.98 9.42 0.72
N LEU A 56 18.02 9.92 -0.06
CA LEU A 56 18.06 9.92 -1.53
C LEU A 56 19.14 10.89 -2.06
N ALA A 57 19.28 12.07 -1.43
CA ALA A 57 20.36 13.02 -1.70
C ALA A 57 21.73 12.44 -1.35
N PHE A 58 21.84 11.76 -0.21
CA PHE A 58 23.07 11.07 0.19
C PHE A 58 23.49 9.98 -0.80
N LEU A 59 22.56 9.10 -1.22
CA LEU A 59 22.85 8.06 -2.20
C LEU A 59 23.30 8.62 -3.54
N LYS A 60 22.66 9.70 -4.04
CA LYS A 60 23.09 10.40 -5.26
C LYS A 60 24.52 10.93 -5.15
N SER A 61 24.90 11.47 -3.98
CA SER A 61 26.25 12.01 -3.75
C SER A 61 27.37 10.95 -3.74
N ILE A 62 27.03 9.69 -3.48
CA ILE A 62 28.00 8.57 -3.45
C ILE A 62 28.12 7.90 -4.81
N ILE A 63 27.00 7.72 -5.52
CA ILE A 63 26.97 6.99 -6.79
C ILE A 63 27.52 7.85 -7.95
N TRP A 64 27.38 9.18 -7.89
CA TRP A 64 27.86 10.12 -8.91
C TRP A 64 29.17 10.84 -8.53
N LYS A 65 29.98 10.24 -7.66
CA LYS A 65 31.35 10.67 -7.38
C LYS A 65 32.34 9.82 -8.16
#